data_AF-A0A2V9DR04-F1
#
_entry.id   AF-A0A2V9DR04-F1
#
_cell.length_a   1.000
_cell.length_b   1.000
_cell.length_c   1.000
_cell.angle_alpha   90.00
_cell.angle_beta   90.00
_cell.angle_gamma   90.00
#
_symmetry.space_group_name_H-M   'P 1'
#
loop_
_entity.id
_entity.type
_entity.pdbx_description
1 polymer ?
#
loop_
_entity_poly.entity_id
_entity_poly.type
_entity_poly.pdbx_seq_one_letter_code
_entity_poly.pdbx_strand_id
1 'polypeptide(L)'
;MATTEKTPQEIEELRRRSTAAEEGGGAERREREHKAGKLAARERIALLLDEGSFEELDKFVTHRCVDFGMEQQRPPGDGFVTGYGRIDGRLVYVFAQDFTVFGGSLSEANASKICKVMDLAMRAGAPVIGLNDSGGARIQEGVMSLAGYADIFLRNTLASGVIPQISAILGPCAGGAVYSPAITDFIFMTAETSYMFVTGPEVIKTVTQEEVSKHELGGAMTHNATSGVAHFAARDDADCLAMIRELLGFLPSNNLDDPPRRTCNDPAERADVSLEELVPADARVPYDIKQAIHAVMDDHYFFEVQEHFAKNLVIGFARLDGRPVGVVANQPAVLSGVLDINASVKGARFVRFCDAFNIPLITFEDVPGFLPGTQQEFGGIIRHGAKL
;
A
#
# COMPACT_ATOMS: atom_id res chain seq x y z
N MET A 1 19.19 33.62 30.05
CA MET A 1 18.23 33.17 29.02
C MET A 1 16.85 33.35 29.60
N ALA A 2 16.13 34.39 29.19
CA ALA A 2 14.76 34.60 29.65
C ALA A 2 13.88 33.53 29.00
N THR A 3 13.27 32.67 29.81
CA THR A 3 12.17 31.81 29.41
C THR A 3 11.00 32.72 29.03
N THR A 4 10.79 32.92 27.74
CA THR A 4 9.57 33.53 27.21
C THR A 4 8.42 32.58 27.49
N GLU A 5 7.80 32.72 28.66
CA GLU A 5 6.50 32.09 28.95
C GLU A 5 5.50 32.57 27.89
N LYS A 6 4.92 31.64 27.15
CA LYS A 6 3.89 31.97 26.15
C LYS A 6 2.72 32.63 26.88
N THR A 7 2.33 33.80 26.41
CA THR A 7 1.18 34.51 26.95
C THR A 7 -0.10 33.70 26.68
N PRO A 8 -1.13 33.78 27.57
CA PRO A 8 -2.41 33.10 27.35
C PRO A 8 -3.04 33.40 25.98
N GLN A 9 -2.80 34.58 25.42
CA GLN A 9 -3.25 34.99 24.09
C GLN A 9 -2.56 34.20 22.96
N GLU A 10 -1.26 33.92 23.06
CA GLU A 10 -0.52 33.12 22.08
C GLU A 10 -0.96 31.66 22.07
N ILE A 11 -1.33 31.12 23.25
CA ILE A 11 -1.87 29.77 23.37
C ILE A 11 -3.24 29.68 22.69
N GLU A 12 -4.10 30.68 22.88
CA GLU A 12 -5.42 30.71 22.27
C GLU A 12 -5.34 30.86 20.75
N GLU A 13 -4.44 31.71 20.24
CA GLU A 13 -4.19 31.83 18.81
C GLU A 13 -3.66 30.52 18.20
N LEU A 14 -2.79 29.80 18.92
CA LEU A 14 -2.33 28.48 18.49
C LEU A 14 -3.48 27.47 18.41
N ARG A 15 -4.37 27.43 19.40
CA ARG A 15 -5.56 26.56 19.38
C ARG A 15 -6.46 26.89 18.20
N ARG A 16 -6.75 28.18 17.99
CA ARG A 16 -7.55 28.65 16.85
C ARG A 16 -6.97 28.20 15.51
N ARG A 17 -5.66 28.36 15.32
CA ARG A 17 -4.96 27.87 14.10
C ARG A 17 -5.00 26.35 13.97
N SER A 18 -4.86 25.63 15.09
CA SER A 18 -4.93 24.16 15.11
C SER A 18 -6.29 23.68 14.64
N THR A 19 -7.38 24.23 15.19
CA THR A 19 -8.75 23.91 14.79
C THR A 19 -8.99 24.22 13.32
N ALA A 20 -8.56 25.40 12.85
CA ALA A 20 -8.69 25.75 11.43
C ALA A 20 -7.93 24.79 10.49
N ALA A 21 -6.78 24.26 10.91
CA ALA A 21 -6.03 23.26 10.14
C ALA A 21 -6.68 21.86 10.17
N GLU A 22 -7.47 21.57 11.19
CA GLU A 22 -8.22 20.31 11.32
C GLU A 22 -9.49 20.30 10.48
N GLU A 23 -10.03 21.47 10.13
CA GLU A 23 -11.21 21.60 9.27
C GLU A 23 -10.97 21.19 7.81
N GLY A 24 -9.72 21.21 7.35
CA GLY A 24 -9.33 20.85 5.99
C GLY A 24 -10.05 21.71 4.94
N GLY A 25 -10.72 21.07 3.99
CA GLY A 25 -11.58 21.73 2.99
C GLY A 25 -12.95 22.19 3.50
N GLY A 26 -13.22 22.07 4.80
CA GLY A 26 -14.48 22.45 5.44
C GLY A 26 -15.50 21.30 5.57
N ALA A 27 -16.49 21.49 6.43
CA ALA A 27 -17.48 20.46 6.77
C ALA A 27 -18.29 19.96 5.57
N GLU A 28 -18.70 20.85 4.66
CA GLU A 28 -19.47 20.48 3.47
C GLU A 28 -18.70 19.58 2.48
N ARG A 29 -17.37 19.72 2.41
CA ARG A 29 -16.55 18.85 1.57
C ARG A 29 -16.36 17.51 2.25
N ARG A 30 -16.12 17.48 3.57
CA ARG A 30 -16.04 16.24 4.34
C ARG A 30 -17.32 15.40 4.24
N GLU A 31 -18.48 16.03 4.39
CA GLU A 31 -19.78 15.36 4.25
C GLU A 31 -19.97 14.75 2.85
N ARG A 32 -19.43 15.39 1.81
CA ARG A 32 -19.45 14.83 0.45
C ARG A 32 -18.58 13.57 0.34
N GLU A 33 -17.41 13.57 0.95
CA GLU A 33 -16.53 12.39 1.00
C GLU A 33 -17.20 11.24 1.75
N HIS A 34 -17.82 11.52 2.91
CA HIS A 34 -18.55 10.53 3.69
C HIS A 34 -19.72 9.92 2.91
N LYS A 35 -20.49 10.75 2.19
CA LYS A 35 -21.57 10.27 1.29
C LYS A 35 -21.04 9.42 0.13
N ALA A 36 -19.80 9.62 -0.29
CA ALA A 36 -19.12 8.81 -1.28
C ALA A 36 -18.48 7.54 -0.68
N GLY A 37 -18.69 7.26 0.61
CA GLY A 37 -18.15 6.08 1.29
C GLY A 37 -16.67 6.20 1.67
N LYS A 38 -16.10 7.40 1.67
CA LYS A 38 -14.69 7.66 1.99
C LYS A 38 -14.55 8.34 3.34
N LEU A 39 -13.55 7.92 4.12
CA LEU A 39 -13.16 8.61 5.35
C LEU A 39 -12.27 9.83 5.01
N ALA A 40 -12.29 10.85 5.87
CA ALA A 40 -11.36 11.97 5.77
C ALA A 40 -9.93 11.55 6.14
N ALA A 41 -8.93 12.29 5.65
CA ALA A 41 -7.51 11.98 5.88
C ALA A 41 -7.16 11.76 7.36
N ARG A 42 -7.68 12.60 8.26
CA ARG A 42 -7.45 12.49 9.71
C ARG A 42 -8.18 11.32 10.36
N GLU A 43 -9.37 10.97 9.86
CA GLU A 43 -10.13 9.82 10.33
C GLU A 43 -9.41 8.52 9.96
N ARG A 44 -8.85 8.46 8.74
CA ARG A 44 -8.01 7.32 8.31
C ARG A 44 -6.77 7.16 9.19
N ILE A 45 -6.08 8.26 9.51
CA ILE A 45 -4.93 8.21 10.42
C ILE A 45 -5.34 7.74 11.82
N ALA A 46 -6.45 8.27 12.36
CA ALA A 46 -6.94 7.89 13.68
C ALA A 46 -7.38 6.42 13.76
N LEU A 47 -7.92 5.87 12.66
CA LEU A 47 -8.31 4.46 12.58
C LEU A 47 -7.10 3.54 12.38
N LEU A 48 -6.07 4.00 11.67
CA LEU A 48 -4.86 3.24 11.40
C LEU A 48 -3.96 3.12 12.63
N LEU A 49 -3.75 4.22 13.35
CA LEU A 49 -2.78 4.30 14.45
C LEU A 49 -3.41 3.95 15.79
N ASP A 50 -2.58 3.55 16.74
CA ASP A 50 -2.98 3.34 18.13
C ASP A 50 -3.53 4.65 18.72
N GLU A 51 -4.59 4.52 19.54
CA GLU A 51 -5.31 5.66 20.10
C GLU A 51 -4.36 6.63 20.85
N GLY A 52 -4.45 7.91 20.51
CA GLY A 52 -3.64 8.96 21.12
C GLY A 52 -2.15 8.96 20.76
N SER A 53 -1.71 8.13 19.81
CA SER A 53 -0.29 8.03 19.43
C SER A 53 0.17 8.97 18.31
N PHE A 54 -0.77 9.60 17.59
CA PHE A 54 -0.44 10.40 16.42
C PHE A 54 0.17 11.76 16.79
N GLU A 55 1.37 12.01 16.29
CA GLU A 55 2.08 13.27 16.39
C GLU A 55 2.18 13.92 15.00
N GLU A 56 1.43 15.00 14.80
CA GLU A 56 1.34 15.68 13.51
C GLU A 56 2.53 16.61 13.28
N LEU A 57 3.13 16.51 12.10
CA LEU A 57 4.19 17.38 11.60
C LEU A 57 3.65 18.35 10.55
N ASP A 58 4.21 19.56 10.53
CA ASP A 58 3.95 20.54 9.46
C ASP A 58 2.46 20.90 9.29
N LYS A 59 1.70 20.89 10.38
CA LYS A 59 0.26 21.19 10.43
C LYS A 59 -0.12 22.54 9.81
N PHE A 60 0.76 23.54 9.96
CA PHE A 60 0.51 24.92 9.52
C PHE A 60 1.20 25.30 8.21
N VAL A 61 1.87 24.36 7.54
CA VAL A 61 2.51 24.63 6.24
C VAL A 61 1.47 24.99 5.20
N THR A 62 1.77 25.96 4.35
CA THR A 62 0.93 26.36 3.21
C THR A 62 1.77 26.36 1.93
N HIS A 63 1.14 26.19 0.76
CA HIS A 63 1.86 26.42 -0.50
C HIS A 63 2.35 27.87 -0.62
N ARG A 64 3.34 28.05 -1.49
CA ARG A 64 3.96 29.36 -1.79
C ARG A 64 3.58 29.90 -3.16
N CYS A 65 2.81 29.15 -3.93
CA CYS A 65 2.32 29.56 -5.24
C CYS A 65 1.56 30.89 -5.21
N VAL A 66 1.83 31.73 -6.20
CA VAL A 66 1.17 33.01 -6.50
C VAL A 66 0.62 33.05 -7.92
N ASP A 67 0.73 31.95 -8.65
CA ASP A 67 0.20 31.84 -10.00
C ASP A 67 -1.29 31.47 -9.94
N PHE A 68 -2.03 31.86 -10.99
CA PHE A 68 -3.45 31.51 -11.16
C PHE A 68 -4.36 31.89 -9.98
N GLY A 69 -3.99 32.90 -9.18
CA GLY A 69 -4.76 33.37 -8.02
C GLY A 69 -4.65 32.48 -6.78
N MET A 70 -3.71 31.52 -6.76
CA MET A 70 -3.51 30.59 -5.63
C MET A 70 -3.22 31.32 -4.31
N GLU A 71 -2.63 32.51 -4.33
CA GLU A 71 -2.34 33.30 -3.14
C GLU A 71 -3.58 33.69 -2.32
N GLN A 72 -4.77 33.65 -2.93
CA GLN A 72 -6.04 33.97 -2.28
C GLN A 72 -6.55 32.85 -1.36
N GLN A 73 -6.06 31.62 -1.53
CA GLN A 73 -6.48 30.45 -0.76
C GLN A 73 -5.27 29.66 -0.29
N ARG A 74 -4.86 29.84 0.97
CA ARG A 74 -3.70 29.13 1.57
C ARG A 74 -4.14 28.24 2.75
N PRO A 75 -4.81 27.12 2.48
CA PRO A 75 -5.26 26.21 3.54
C PRO A 75 -4.06 25.65 4.32
N PRO A 76 -4.08 25.67 5.66
CA PRO A 76 -3.06 25.04 6.47
C PRO A 76 -2.93 23.53 6.16
N GLY A 77 -1.72 23.02 6.22
CA GLY A 77 -1.38 21.63 5.88
C GLY A 77 -1.23 21.38 4.38
N ASP A 78 -1.73 22.29 3.53
CA ASP A 78 -1.68 22.24 2.07
C ASP A 78 -2.23 20.94 1.44
N GLY A 79 -3.27 20.40 2.08
CA GLY A 79 -4.00 19.21 1.65
C GLY A 79 -3.35 17.88 2.02
N PHE A 80 -2.37 17.89 2.92
CA PHE A 80 -1.72 16.68 3.42
C PHE A 80 -1.61 16.72 4.94
N VAL A 81 -1.89 15.58 5.56
CA VAL A 81 -1.63 15.34 6.99
C VAL A 81 -0.45 14.38 7.08
N THR A 82 0.58 14.76 7.81
CA THR A 82 1.85 14.03 7.86
C THR A 82 2.32 13.92 9.29
N GLY A 83 2.91 12.79 9.67
CA GLY A 83 3.41 12.61 11.01
C GLY A 83 3.87 11.19 11.28
N TYR A 84 3.84 10.83 12.56
CA TYR A 84 4.18 9.50 13.02
C TYR A 84 3.26 9.11 14.18
N GLY A 85 3.22 7.82 14.48
CA GLY A 85 2.53 7.30 15.64
C GLY A 85 2.89 5.84 15.85
N ARG A 86 1.96 5.06 16.41
CA ARG A 86 2.21 3.65 16.70
C ARG A 86 1.16 2.75 16.05
N ILE A 87 1.57 1.55 15.66
CA ILE A 87 0.69 0.43 15.35
C ILE A 87 1.17 -0.75 16.20
N ASP A 88 0.30 -1.23 17.08
CA ASP A 88 0.61 -2.28 18.05
C ASP A 88 1.89 -1.93 18.86
N GLY A 89 2.01 -0.66 19.26
CA GLY A 89 3.14 -0.12 20.01
C GLY A 89 4.39 0.20 19.19
N ARG A 90 4.48 -0.21 17.92
CA ARG A 90 5.65 0.01 17.05
C ARG A 90 5.56 1.33 16.30
N LEU A 91 6.68 2.06 16.26
CA LEU A 91 6.76 3.34 15.55
C LEU A 91 6.50 3.15 14.05
N VAL A 92 5.60 3.96 13.49
CA VAL A 92 5.36 4.07 12.05
C VAL A 92 5.23 5.53 11.65
N TYR A 93 5.61 5.82 10.41
CA TYR A 93 5.44 7.12 9.78
C TYR A 93 4.27 7.07 8.81
N VAL A 94 3.49 8.14 8.74
CA VAL A 94 2.29 8.18 7.89
C VAL A 94 2.14 9.53 7.21
N PHE A 95 1.67 9.50 5.97
CA PHE A 95 1.09 10.67 5.31
C PHE A 95 -0.28 10.31 4.73
N ALA A 96 -1.22 11.24 4.81
CA ALA A 96 -2.56 11.09 4.27
C ALA A 96 -2.94 12.30 3.43
N GLN A 97 -3.46 12.02 2.25
CA GLN A 97 -3.91 13.03 1.29
C GLN A 97 -5.34 13.45 1.66
N ASP A 98 -5.57 14.75 1.81
CA ASP A 98 -6.89 15.30 2.08
C ASP A 98 -7.51 15.79 0.76
N PHE A 99 -8.35 14.94 0.17
CA PHE A 99 -9.04 15.23 -1.08
C PHE A 99 -9.93 16.50 -1.01
N THR A 100 -10.38 16.88 0.19
CA THR A 100 -11.20 18.08 0.37
C THR A 100 -10.43 19.38 0.10
N VAL A 101 -9.10 19.33 0.10
CA VAL A 101 -8.22 20.48 -0.15
C VAL A 101 -7.57 20.35 -1.53
N PHE A 102 -8.01 21.19 -2.48
CA PHE A 102 -7.54 21.17 -3.87
C PHE A 102 -7.53 19.78 -4.54
N GLY A 103 -8.49 18.91 -4.20
CA GLY A 103 -8.56 17.55 -4.72
C GLY A 103 -7.38 16.67 -4.31
N GLY A 104 -6.72 16.97 -3.18
CA GLY A 104 -5.51 16.26 -2.73
C GLY A 104 -4.32 16.45 -3.68
N SER A 105 -4.33 17.49 -4.52
CA SER A 105 -3.29 17.70 -5.54
C SER A 105 -1.91 17.98 -4.94
N LEU A 106 -0.88 17.36 -5.52
CA LEU A 106 0.51 17.49 -5.05
C LEU A 106 1.09 18.86 -5.43
N SER A 107 1.60 19.58 -4.44
CA SER A 107 2.35 20.84 -4.55
C SER A 107 3.80 20.65 -4.13
N GLU A 108 4.63 21.68 -4.32
CA GLU A 108 5.98 21.71 -3.74
C GLU A 108 5.93 21.57 -2.20
N ALA A 109 5.00 22.27 -1.55
CA ALA A 109 4.95 22.35 -0.10
C ALA A 109 4.49 21.02 0.53
N ASN A 110 3.46 20.38 -0.02
CA ASN A 110 3.02 19.10 0.50
C ASN A 110 3.96 17.93 0.11
N ALA A 111 4.63 18.00 -1.05
CA ALA A 111 5.72 17.08 -1.38
C ALA A 111 6.86 17.18 -0.37
N SER A 112 7.24 18.40 0.05
CA SER A 112 8.25 18.61 1.09
C SER A 112 7.87 17.98 2.44
N LYS A 113 6.57 18.00 2.80
CA LYS A 113 6.07 17.35 4.02
C LYS A 113 6.22 15.82 3.94
N ILE A 114 5.85 15.21 2.81
CA ILE A 114 6.01 13.77 2.59
C ILE A 114 7.49 13.40 2.64
N CYS A 115 8.34 14.15 1.93
CA CYS A 115 9.78 13.94 1.92
C CYS A 115 10.36 13.97 3.33
N LYS A 116 9.94 14.92 4.17
CA LYS A 116 10.36 14.99 5.58
C LYS A 116 9.97 13.72 6.36
N VAL A 117 8.74 13.25 6.22
CA VAL A 117 8.27 12.03 6.89
C VAL A 117 9.05 10.80 6.43
N MET A 118 9.32 10.66 5.12
CA MET A 118 10.14 9.57 4.59
C MET A 118 11.59 9.64 5.07
N ASP A 119 12.18 10.85 5.12
CA ASP A 119 13.55 11.05 5.62
C ASP A 119 13.65 10.70 7.11
N LEU A 120 12.63 11.01 7.91
CA LEU A 120 12.55 10.64 9.31
C LEU A 120 12.33 9.12 9.50
N ALA A 121 11.48 8.51 8.68
CA ALA A 121 11.25 7.06 8.67
C ALA A 121 12.55 6.28 8.40
N MET A 122 13.30 6.71 7.38
CA MET A 122 14.60 6.14 7.03
C MET A 122 15.63 6.30 8.15
N ARG A 123 15.68 7.47 8.81
CA ARG A 123 16.59 7.70 9.94
C ARG A 123 16.23 6.87 11.18
N ALA A 124 14.95 6.65 11.41
CA ALA A 124 14.46 5.90 12.56
C ALA A 124 14.43 4.38 12.31
N GLY A 125 14.55 3.93 11.06
CA GLY A 125 14.36 2.52 10.70
C GLY A 125 12.93 2.06 10.98
N ALA A 126 11.94 2.85 10.56
CA ALA A 126 10.52 2.59 10.80
C ALA A 126 9.73 2.55 9.48
N PRO A 127 8.64 1.76 9.40
CA PRO A 127 7.79 1.70 8.22
C PRO A 127 7.18 3.06 7.86
N VAL A 128 6.90 3.26 6.56
CA VAL A 128 6.16 4.43 6.07
C VAL A 128 4.89 3.99 5.33
N ILE A 129 3.77 4.62 5.68
CA ILE A 129 2.45 4.32 5.13
C ILE A 129 1.90 5.55 4.42
N GLY A 130 1.64 5.41 3.12
CA GLY A 130 0.98 6.44 2.31
C GLY A 130 -0.51 6.16 2.14
N LEU A 131 -1.36 7.09 2.59
CA LEU A 131 -2.81 7.02 2.43
C LEU A 131 -3.22 7.97 1.29
N ASN A 132 -3.37 7.41 0.09
CA ASN A 132 -3.45 8.14 -1.17
C ASN A 132 -4.91 8.37 -1.60
N ASP A 133 -5.25 9.62 -1.88
CA ASP A 133 -6.54 10.13 -2.34
C ASP A 133 -6.28 11.49 -3.01
N SER A 134 -5.77 11.45 -4.24
CA SER A 134 -5.28 12.60 -4.99
C SER A 134 -5.72 12.61 -6.45
N GLY A 135 -6.23 13.76 -6.89
CA GLY A 135 -6.48 14.06 -8.29
C GLY A 135 -5.22 14.19 -9.16
N GLY A 136 -4.02 14.12 -8.58
CA GLY A 136 -2.74 14.16 -9.30
C GLY A 136 -1.92 15.43 -9.03
N ALA A 137 -1.21 15.91 -10.04
CA ALA A 137 -0.36 17.11 -9.93
C ALA A 137 -1.20 18.38 -9.73
N ARG A 138 -0.72 19.31 -8.90
CA ARG A 138 -1.29 20.66 -8.83
C ARG A 138 -0.82 21.46 -10.03
N ILE A 139 -1.65 21.49 -11.08
CA ILE A 139 -1.35 22.12 -12.37
C ILE A 139 -0.94 23.59 -12.21
N GLN A 140 -1.53 24.30 -11.25
CA GLN A 140 -1.25 25.70 -10.96
C GLN A 140 0.20 25.94 -10.52
N GLU A 141 0.90 24.93 -10.00
CA GLU A 141 2.31 25.01 -9.61
C GLU A 141 3.27 24.50 -10.71
N GLY A 142 2.71 23.99 -11.83
CA GLY A 142 3.47 23.55 -12.99
C GLY A 142 4.60 22.58 -12.65
N VAL A 143 5.82 22.92 -13.07
CA VAL A 143 7.01 22.08 -12.93
C VAL A 143 7.39 21.81 -11.48
N MET A 144 6.99 22.65 -10.52
CA MET A 144 7.29 22.46 -9.11
C MET A 144 6.52 21.27 -8.52
N SER A 145 5.29 21.04 -8.99
CA SER A 145 4.54 19.82 -8.64
C SER A 145 5.26 18.56 -9.15
N LEU A 146 5.81 18.61 -10.37
CA LEU A 146 6.57 17.50 -10.96
C LEU A 146 7.90 17.26 -10.25
N ALA A 147 8.60 18.32 -9.84
CA ALA A 147 9.80 18.22 -9.02
C ALA A 147 9.48 17.54 -7.67
N GLY A 148 8.37 17.92 -7.04
CA GLY A 148 7.88 17.27 -5.82
C GLY A 148 7.66 15.76 -5.99
N TYR A 149 7.07 15.33 -7.12
CA TYR A 149 6.96 13.90 -7.45
C TYR A 149 8.33 13.22 -7.54
N ALA A 150 9.27 13.81 -8.27
CA ALA A 150 10.61 13.25 -8.43
C ALA A 150 11.34 13.07 -7.09
N ASP A 151 11.21 14.04 -6.18
CA ASP A 151 11.80 13.98 -4.84
C ASP A 151 11.22 12.85 -3.97
N ILE A 152 9.92 12.57 -4.11
CA ILE A 152 9.25 11.45 -3.44
C ILE A 152 9.72 10.12 -4.05
N PHE A 153 9.76 10.00 -5.38
CA PHE A 153 10.15 8.77 -6.05
C PHE A 153 11.59 8.38 -5.75
N LEU A 154 12.48 9.37 -5.67
CA LEU A 154 13.86 9.14 -5.24
C LEU A 154 13.90 8.52 -3.84
N ARG A 155 13.12 9.06 -2.90
CA ARG A 155 13.04 8.52 -1.53
C ARG A 155 12.43 7.13 -1.48
N ASN A 156 11.41 6.84 -2.30
CA ASN A 156 10.86 5.49 -2.38
C ASN A 156 11.93 4.49 -2.84
N THR A 157 12.73 4.89 -3.83
CA THR A 157 13.82 4.07 -4.36
C THR A 157 14.92 3.85 -3.33
N LEU A 158 15.33 4.91 -2.61
CA LEU A 158 16.35 4.82 -1.56
C LEU A 158 15.89 4.01 -0.34
N ALA A 159 14.58 3.99 -0.07
CA ALA A 159 13.97 3.23 1.03
C ALA A 159 13.62 1.78 0.67
N SER A 160 13.69 1.39 -0.61
CA SER A 160 13.30 0.06 -1.08
C SER A 160 14.21 -1.01 -0.49
N GLY A 161 13.62 -1.97 0.24
CA GLY A 161 14.36 -3.00 0.97
C GLY A 161 15.11 -2.49 2.20
N VAL A 162 14.82 -1.28 2.69
CA VAL A 162 15.42 -0.71 3.92
C VAL A 162 14.37 -0.57 5.02
N ILE A 163 13.25 0.09 4.70
CA ILE A 163 12.07 0.17 5.57
C ILE A 163 10.85 -0.32 4.78
N PRO A 164 9.86 -0.98 5.40
CA PRO A 164 8.64 -1.35 4.71
C PRO A 164 7.87 -0.09 4.24
N GLN A 165 7.49 -0.08 2.98
CA GLN A 165 6.72 0.98 2.35
C GLN A 165 5.37 0.45 1.90
N ILE A 166 4.29 0.99 2.47
CA ILE A 166 2.92 0.52 2.20
C ILE A 166 2.10 1.67 1.62
N SER A 167 1.40 1.42 0.53
CA SER A 167 0.49 2.38 -0.09
C SER A 167 -0.95 1.89 -0.01
N ALA A 168 -1.81 2.66 0.64
CA ALA A 168 -3.26 2.51 0.55
C ALA A 168 -3.79 3.49 -0.50
N ILE A 169 -4.53 3.00 -1.48
CA ILE A 169 -5.26 3.83 -2.43
C ILE A 169 -6.71 3.83 -1.97
N LEU A 170 -7.14 4.97 -1.44
CA LEU A 170 -8.43 5.16 -0.77
C LEU A 170 -9.30 6.17 -1.53
N GLY A 171 -8.97 6.42 -2.79
CA GLY A 171 -9.59 7.42 -3.63
C GLY A 171 -8.99 7.44 -5.04
N PRO A 172 -9.21 8.53 -5.80
CA PRO A 172 -8.52 8.76 -7.05
C PRO A 172 -7.00 8.77 -6.85
N CYS A 173 -6.26 8.23 -7.79
CA CYS A 173 -4.82 8.37 -7.87
C CYS A 173 -4.41 8.35 -9.35
N ALA A 174 -4.19 9.54 -9.94
CA ALA A 174 -4.03 9.70 -11.38
C ALA A 174 -2.72 10.38 -11.78
N GLY A 175 -2.22 10.04 -12.96
CA GLY A 175 -1.03 10.68 -13.53
C GLY A 175 0.23 10.36 -12.73
N GLY A 176 0.97 11.39 -12.31
CA GLY A 176 2.19 11.23 -11.53
C GLY A 176 1.98 10.51 -10.19
N ALA A 177 0.78 10.62 -9.60
CA ALA A 177 0.46 10.07 -8.28
C ALA A 177 0.66 8.54 -8.19
N VAL A 178 0.51 7.81 -9.30
CA VAL A 178 0.57 6.34 -9.30
C VAL A 178 1.98 5.78 -9.13
N TYR A 179 3.01 6.57 -9.44
CA TYR A 179 4.38 6.06 -9.49
C TYR A 179 5.00 5.86 -8.11
N SER A 180 4.64 6.67 -7.12
CA SER A 180 5.12 6.43 -5.75
C SER A 180 4.58 5.08 -5.21
N PRO A 181 3.25 4.81 -5.25
CA PRO A 181 2.72 3.49 -4.93
C PRO A 181 3.37 2.35 -5.71
N ALA A 182 3.59 2.52 -7.02
CA ALA A 182 4.22 1.49 -7.85
C ALA A 182 5.63 1.08 -7.39
N ILE A 183 6.37 1.99 -6.74
CA ILE A 183 7.71 1.73 -6.19
C ILE A 183 7.62 1.12 -4.77
N THR A 184 6.58 1.45 -3.98
CA THR A 184 6.37 0.88 -2.64
C THR A 184 6.12 -0.64 -2.68
N ASP A 185 6.30 -1.30 -1.54
CA ASP A 185 6.33 -2.77 -1.47
C ASP A 185 4.95 -3.39 -1.64
N PHE A 186 3.93 -2.83 -0.97
CA PHE A 186 2.55 -3.32 -1.04
C PHE A 186 1.57 -2.19 -1.36
N ILE A 187 0.59 -2.52 -2.19
CA ILE A 187 -0.48 -1.62 -2.63
C ILE A 187 -1.82 -2.25 -2.23
N PHE A 188 -2.56 -1.55 -1.39
CA PHE A 188 -3.94 -1.86 -1.04
C PHE A 188 -4.86 -0.92 -1.81
N MET A 189 -5.99 -1.43 -2.31
CA MET A 189 -7.00 -0.62 -2.97
C MET A 189 -8.38 -0.91 -2.40
N THR A 190 -9.18 0.12 -2.16
CA THR A 190 -10.60 -0.05 -1.79
C THR A 190 -11.45 -0.31 -3.02
N ALA A 191 -12.33 -1.32 -2.96
CA ALA A 191 -13.04 -1.87 -4.11
C ALA A 191 -13.84 -0.80 -4.90
N GLU A 192 -14.64 -0.02 -4.18
CA GLU A 192 -15.63 0.88 -4.78
C GLU A 192 -15.17 2.34 -4.86
N THR A 193 -14.23 2.76 -4.00
CA THR A 193 -13.89 4.19 -3.86
C THR A 193 -12.55 4.57 -4.48
N SER A 194 -11.72 3.59 -4.87
CA SER A 194 -10.38 3.84 -5.39
C SER A 194 -10.19 3.46 -6.86
N TYR A 195 -9.28 4.17 -7.52
CA TYR A 195 -8.78 3.82 -8.84
C TYR A 195 -7.39 4.40 -9.11
N MET A 196 -6.60 3.73 -9.94
CA MET A 196 -5.29 4.19 -10.41
C MET A 196 -5.15 4.14 -11.93
N PHE A 197 -4.59 5.19 -12.53
CA PHE A 197 -4.15 5.14 -13.93
C PHE A 197 -3.17 6.28 -14.25
N VAL A 198 -2.27 6.05 -15.19
CA VAL A 198 -1.38 7.10 -15.70
C VAL A 198 -2.18 8.12 -16.52
N THR A 199 -3.08 7.64 -17.38
CA THR A 199 -3.86 8.48 -18.30
C THR A 199 -5.35 8.22 -18.09
N GLY A 200 -6.13 9.28 -17.88
CA GLY A 200 -7.55 9.15 -17.58
C GLY A 200 -8.41 8.74 -18.78
N PRO A 201 -9.63 8.21 -18.54
CA PRO A 201 -10.51 7.72 -19.60
C PRO A 201 -10.84 8.74 -20.70
N GLU A 202 -10.99 10.02 -20.33
CA GLU A 202 -11.31 11.09 -21.30
C GLU A 202 -10.20 11.30 -22.34
N VAL A 203 -8.94 11.18 -21.90
CA VAL A 203 -7.78 11.27 -22.79
C VAL A 203 -7.68 10.02 -23.66
N ILE A 204 -7.92 8.83 -23.10
CA ILE A 204 -7.95 7.56 -23.86
C ILE A 204 -9.01 7.65 -24.97
N LYS A 205 -10.23 8.09 -24.64
CA LYS A 205 -11.30 8.27 -25.62
C LYS A 205 -10.92 9.21 -26.75
N THR A 206 -10.28 10.33 -26.41
CA THR A 206 -9.89 11.34 -27.42
C THR A 206 -8.80 10.82 -28.35
N VAL A 207 -7.83 10.06 -27.84
CA VAL A 207 -6.64 9.60 -28.61
C VAL A 207 -6.90 8.29 -29.35
N THR A 208 -7.58 7.35 -28.71
CA THR A 208 -7.72 5.96 -29.20
C THR A 208 -9.14 5.63 -29.67
N GLN A 209 -10.12 6.49 -29.38
CA GLN A 209 -11.56 6.24 -29.58
C GLN A 209 -12.10 5.07 -28.74
N GLU A 210 -11.35 4.59 -27.74
CA GLU A 210 -11.80 3.59 -26.79
C GLU A 210 -12.62 4.23 -25.66
N GLU A 211 -13.81 3.69 -25.39
CA GLU A 211 -14.63 4.08 -24.26
C GLU A 211 -14.46 3.08 -23.12
N VAL A 212 -14.00 3.55 -21.97
CA VAL A 212 -13.78 2.74 -20.78
C VAL A 212 -14.15 3.56 -19.53
N SER A 213 -14.79 2.95 -18.54
CA SER A 213 -15.07 3.64 -17.27
C SER A 213 -13.81 3.75 -16.40
N LYS A 214 -13.82 4.61 -15.38
CA LYS A 214 -12.70 4.71 -14.40
C LYS A 214 -12.45 3.37 -13.68
N HIS A 215 -13.52 2.66 -13.33
CA HIS A 215 -13.42 1.36 -12.64
C HIS A 215 -12.90 0.26 -13.55
N GLU A 216 -13.34 0.20 -14.80
CA GLU A 216 -12.81 -0.79 -15.76
C GLU A 216 -11.34 -0.51 -16.07
N LEU A 217 -10.97 0.76 -16.26
CA LEU A 217 -9.61 1.15 -16.60
C LEU A 217 -8.60 0.88 -15.47
N GLY A 218 -8.99 1.17 -14.23
CA GLY A 218 -8.04 1.26 -13.13
C GLY A 218 -8.64 1.00 -11.75
N GLY A 219 -9.80 0.36 -11.66
CA GLY A 219 -10.40 -0.01 -10.38
C GLY A 219 -9.58 -1.07 -9.64
N ALA A 220 -9.91 -1.27 -8.36
CA ALA A 220 -9.20 -2.22 -7.49
C ALA A 220 -9.09 -3.62 -8.10
N MET A 221 -10.18 -4.14 -8.70
CA MET A 221 -10.17 -5.49 -9.30
C MET A 221 -9.39 -5.56 -10.62
N THR A 222 -9.40 -4.52 -11.44
CA THR A 222 -8.52 -4.47 -12.62
C THR A 222 -7.06 -4.61 -12.21
N HIS A 223 -6.66 -3.94 -11.13
CA HIS A 223 -5.29 -4.02 -10.63
C HIS A 223 -4.95 -5.27 -9.84
N ASN A 224 -5.92 -5.89 -9.16
CA ASN A 224 -5.74 -7.13 -8.39
C ASN A 224 -5.91 -8.41 -9.23
N ALA A 225 -6.58 -8.37 -10.38
CA ALA A 225 -6.86 -9.56 -11.19
C ALA A 225 -6.23 -9.53 -12.59
N THR A 226 -6.02 -8.34 -13.16
CA THR A 226 -5.55 -8.21 -14.55
C THR A 226 -4.13 -7.67 -14.62
N SER A 227 -3.85 -6.51 -14.02
CA SER A 227 -2.55 -5.86 -14.19
C SER A 227 -1.47 -6.30 -13.18
N GLY A 228 -1.86 -6.90 -12.06
CA GLY A 228 -0.94 -7.27 -10.98
C GLY A 228 -0.24 -6.08 -10.30
N VAL A 229 -0.86 -4.89 -10.34
CA VAL A 229 -0.30 -3.67 -9.73
C VAL A 229 -0.67 -3.62 -8.24
N ALA A 230 -1.91 -3.99 -7.91
CA ALA A 230 -2.38 -4.02 -6.54
C ALA A 230 -2.16 -5.40 -5.93
N HIS A 231 -1.86 -5.41 -4.64
CA HIS A 231 -1.59 -6.62 -3.87
C HIS A 231 -2.82 -7.11 -3.10
N PHE A 232 -3.69 -6.17 -2.71
CA PHE A 232 -4.88 -6.43 -1.94
C PHE A 232 -6.06 -5.58 -2.44
N ALA A 233 -7.25 -6.17 -2.42
CA ALA A 233 -8.52 -5.48 -2.61
C ALA A 233 -9.29 -5.50 -1.27
N ALA A 234 -9.48 -4.33 -0.67
CA ALA A 234 -10.24 -4.15 0.56
C ALA A 234 -11.67 -3.70 0.25
N ARG A 235 -12.63 -4.03 1.12
CA ARG A 235 -14.04 -3.65 0.92
C ARG A 235 -14.23 -2.14 1.03
N ASP A 236 -13.63 -1.53 2.04
CA ASP A 236 -13.72 -0.11 2.35
C ASP A 236 -12.46 0.39 3.07
N ASP A 237 -12.44 1.66 3.46
CA ASP A 237 -11.32 2.28 4.15
C ASP A 237 -10.99 1.56 5.48
N ALA A 238 -12.00 1.13 6.25
CA ALA A 238 -11.77 0.50 7.54
C ALA A 238 -11.13 -0.88 7.39
N ASP A 239 -11.64 -1.68 6.45
CA ASP A 239 -11.09 -2.98 6.07
C ASP A 239 -9.64 -2.85 5.58
N CYS A 240 -9.38 -1.86 4.72
CA CYS A 240 -8.04 -1.58 4.17
C CYS A 240 -7.03 -1.27 5.28
N LEU A 241 -7.39 -0.39 6.22
CA LEU A 241 -6.52 -0.01 7.32
C LEU A 241 -6.30 -1.17 8.30
N ALA A 242 -7.29 -2.02 8.53
CA ALA A 242 -7.15 -3.23 9.34
C ALA A 242 -6.17 -4.23 8.70
N MET A 243 -6.28 -4.47 7.39
CA MET A 243 -5.35 -5.33 6.65
C MET A 243 -3.90 -4.79 6.68
N ILE A 244 -3.71 -3.47 6.65
CA ILE A 244 -2.38 -2.87 6.79
C ILE A 244 -1.78 -3.13 8.17
N ARG A 245 -2.59 -3.01 9.24
CA ARG A 245 -2.15 -3.36 10.60
C ARG A 245 -1.78 -4.84 10.69
N GLU A 246 -2.57 -5.70 10.08
CA GLU A 246 -2.33 -7.15 10.02
C GLU A 246 -1.02 -7.48 9.30
N LEU A 247 -0.79 -6.90 8.11
CA LEU A 247 0.44 -7.04 7.35
C LEU A 247 1.66 -6.62 8.19
N LEU A 248 1.62 -5.45 8.84
CA LEU A 248 2.71 -4.98 9.69
C LEU A 248 3.01 -5.93 10.85
N GLY A 249 2.03 -6.72 11.29
CA GLY A 249 2.22 -7.80 12.25
C GLY A 249 3.18 -8.90 11.78
N PHE A 250 3.46 -9.03 10.48
CA PHE A 250 4.42 -9.98 9.91
C PHE A 250 5.78 -9.35 9.60
N LEU A 251 5.86 -8.02 9.45
CA LEU A 251 7.04 -7.34 8.95
C LEU A 251 7.92 -6.80 10.09
N PRO A 252 9.26 -6.84 9.97
CA PRO A 252 10.14 -6.07 10.85
C PRO A 252 9.97 -4.56 10.60
N SER A 253 10.56 -3.71 11.44
CA SER A 253 10.44 -2.25 11.27
C SER A 253 11.37 -1.73 10.16
N ASN A 254 12.44 -2.46 9.88
CA ASN A 254 13.48 -2.20 8.89
C ASN A 254 14.20 -3.53 8.56
N ASN A 255 15.16 -3.48 7.63
CA ASN A 255 15.91 -4.65 7.18
C ASN A 255 17.02 -5.17 8.13
N LEU A 256 17.27 -4.50 9.25
CA LEU A 256 18.23 -4.95 10.27
C LEU A 256 17.56 -5.71 11.41
N ASP A 257 16.29 -5.43 11.65
CA ASP A 257 15.49 -6.11 12.68
C ASP A 257 14.97 -7.47 12.18
N ASP A 258 14.77 -8.40 13.12
CA ASP A 258 14.08 -9.65 12.84
C ASP A 258 12.54 -9.42 12.78
N PRO A 259 11.81 -10.20 11.96
CA PRO A 259 10.35 -10.17 11.94
C PRO A 259 9.75 -10.45 13.33
N PRO A 260 8.66 -9.77 13.72
CA PRO A 260 8.08 -9.87 15.06
C PRO A 260 7.51 -11.26 15.34
N ARG A 261 8.11 -11.97 16.30
CA ARG A 261 7.56 -13.23 16.81
C ARG A 261 6.36 -12.99 17.72
N ARG A 262 5.30 -13.78 17.57
CA ARG A 262 4.14 -13.80 18.47
C ARG A 262 4.19 -15.04 19.37
N THR A 263 3.47 -14.99 20.49
CA THR A 263 3.20 -16.20 21.27
C THR A 263 2.35 -17.14 20.42
N CYS A 264 2.77 -18.40 20.31
CA CYS A 264 2.04 -19.44 19.60
C CYS A 264 1.48 -20.44 20.61
N ASN A 265 0.19 -20.76 20.49
CA ASN A 265 -0.46 -21.81 21.27
C ASN A 265 -0.74 -23.06 20.41
N ASP A 266 -0.41 -23.02 19.12
CA ASP A 266 -0.49 -24.16 18.22
C ASP A 266 0.56 -25.21 18.64
N PRO A 267 0.17 -26.49 18.85
CA PRO A 267 1.14 -27.53 19.19
C PRO A 267 2.21 -27.69 18.11
N ALA A 268 3.48 -27.59 18.49
CA ALA A 268 4.61 -27.79 17.58
C ALA A 268 4.62 -29.17 16.89
N GLU A 269 3.99 -30.17 17.52
CA GLU A 269 3.87 -31.55 17.02
C GLU A 269 2.50 -31.82 16.36
N ARG A 270 1.75 -30.78 15.98
CA ARG A 270 0.45 -30.96 15.33
C ARG A 270 0.61 -31.74 14.02
N ALA A 271 0.04 -32.94 14.00
CA ALA A 271 -0.10 -33.76 12.81
C ALA A 271 -1.54 -33.63 12.30
N ASP A 272 -1.69 -33.30 11.03
CA ASP A 272 -3.00 -33.20 10.38
C ASP A 272 -3.17 -34.36 9.39
N VAL A 273 -3.99 -35.34 9.76
CA VAL A 273 -4.26 -36.54 8.95
C VAL A 273 -4.91 -36.22 7.61
N SER A 274 -5.54 -35.04 7.45
CA SER A 274 -6.13 -34.65 6.17
C SER A 274 -5.09 -34.47 5.06
N LEU A 275 -3.82 -34.23 5.43
CA LEU A 275 -2.71 -34.11 4.48
C LEU A 275 -2.37 -35.43 3.80
N GLU A 276 -2.67 -36.58 4.41
CA GLU A 276 -2.41 -37.90 3.82
C GLU A 276 -3.26 -38.15 2.56
N GLU A 277 -4.45 -37.55 2.50
CA GLU A 277 -5.41 -37.72 1.41
C GLU A 277 -5.47 -36.52 0.46
N LEU A 278 -4.75 -35.43 0.76
CA LEU A 278 -4.81 -34.18 0.00
C LEU A 278 -4.30 -34.36 -1.44
N VAL A 279 -3.18 -35.07 -1.62
CA VAL A 279 -2.58 -35.30 -2.93
C VAL A 279 -3.22 -36.54 -3.57
N PRO A 280 -3.97 -36.41 -4.68
CA PRO A 280 -4.61 -37.55 -5.31
C PRO A 280 -3.59 -38.54 -5.88
N ALA A 281 -3.93 -39.83 -5.86
CA ALA A 281 -3.06 -40.88 -6.43
C ALA A 281 -2.90 -40.76 -7.96
N ASP A 282 -3.90 -40.23 -8.67
CA ASP A 282 -3.80 -39.88 -10.09
C ASP A 282 -3.25 -38.45 -10.22
N ALA A 283 -2.02 -38.32 -10.70
CA ALA A 283 -1.33 -37.04 -10.88
C ALA A 283 -2.03 -36.04 -11.82
N ARG A 284 -3.09 -36.44 -12.53
CA ARG A 284 -3.90 -35.55 -13.37
C ARG A 284 -5.05 -34.89 -12.61
N VAL A 285 -5.36 -35.37 -11.41
CA VAL A 285 -6.43 -34.81 -10.59
C VAL A 285 -5.84 -33.67 -9.76
N PRO A 286 -6.33 -32.43 -9.93
CA PRO A 286 -5.83 -31.30 -9.16
C PRO A 286 -6.35 -31.32 -7.73
N TYR A 287 -5.63 -30.62 -6.84
CA TYR A 287 -6.05 -30.31 -5.49
C TYR A 287 -5.75 -28.83 -5.19
N ASP A 288 -6.32 -28.32 -4.09
CA ASP A 288 -6.09 -26.94 -3.67
C ASP A 288 -4.92 -26.88 -2.67
N ILE A 289 -3.81 -26.28 -3.08
CA ILE A 289 -2.62 -26.17 -2.24
C ILE A 289 -2.88 -25.36 -0.96
N LYS A 290 -3.89 -24.49 -0.95
CA LYS A 290 -4.24 -23.69 0.23
C LYS A 290 -4.67 -24.57 1.40
N GLN A 291 -5.26 -25.74 1.13
CA GLN A 291 -5.58 -26.72 2.18
C GLN A 291 -4.31 -27.18 2.90
N ALA A 292 -3.22 -27.42 2.16
CA ALA A 292 -1.93 -27.78 2.77
C ALA A 292 -1.35 -26.63 3.58
N ILE A 293 -1.42 -25.40 3.05
CA ILE A 293 -0.91 -24.20 3.73
C ILE A 293 -1.67 -24.01 5.05
N HIS A 294 -3.01 -23.99 5.04
CA HIS A 294 -3.80 -23.87 6.26
C HIS A 294 -3.56 -25.04 7.22
N ALA A 295 -3.37 -26.26 6.73
CA ALA A 295 -3.07 -27.40 7.59
C ALA A 295 -1.66 -27.34 8.20
N VAL A 296 -0.68 -26.65 7.62
CA VAL A 296 0.69 -26.60 8.17
C VAL A 296 0.94 -25.37 9.03
N MET A 297 0.38 -24.21 8.67
CA MET A 297 0.67 -22.93 9.34
C MET A 297 0.00 -22.81 10.71
N ASP A 298 0.60 -22.02 11.61
CA ASP A 298 0.07 -21.73 12.94
C ASP A 298 -1.38 -21.22 12.86
N ASP A 299 -2.25 -21.69 13.76
CA ASP A 299 -3.65 -21.28 13.89
C ASP A 299 -4.47 -21.46 12.59
N HIS A 300 -3.98 -22.30 11.68
CA HIS A 300 -4.51 -22.47 10.33
C HIS A 300 -4.62 -21.16 9.54
N TYR A 301 -3.76 -20.18 9.83
CA TYR A 301 -3.90 -18.83 9.31
C TYR A 301 -2.93 -18.55 8.15
N PHE A 302 -3.43 -17.87 7.11
CA PHE A 302 -2.65 -17.44 5.95
C PHE A 302 -3.14 -16.09 5.43
N PHE A 303 -2.23 -15.11 5.35
CA PHE A 303 -2.49 -13.78 4.79
C PHE A 303 -2.00 -13.73 3.34
N GLU A 304 -2.88 -14.05 2.41
CA GLU A 304 -2.55 -14.21 1.00
C GLU A 304 -2.32 -12.87 0.29
N VAL A 305 -1.22 -12.80 -0.48
CA VAL A 305 -0.84 -11.64 -1.28
C VAL A 305 -1.22 -11.89 -2.73
N GLN A 306 -1.85 -10.90 -3.39
CA GLN A 306 -2.27 -10.99 -4.79
C GLN A 306 -3.16 -12.23 -5.06
N GLU A 307 -4.14 -12.49 -4.20
CA GLU A 307 -5.06 -13.64 -4.30
C GLU A 307 -5.75 -13.73 -5.68
N HIS A 308 -6.03 -12.58 -6.31
CA HIS A 308 -6.78 -12.55 -7.56
C HIS A 308 -5.91 -12.54 -8.83
N PHE A 309 -4.59 -12.38 -8.72
CA PHE A 309 -3.65 -12.30 -9.83
C PHE A 309 -2.75 -13.54 -9.90
N ALA A 310 -2.53 -14.07 -11.11
CA ALA A 310 -1.69 -15.25 -11.34
C ALA A 310 -1.95 -16.39 -10.33
N LYS A 311 -3.21 -16.84 -10.31
CA LYS A 311 -3.73 -17.79 -9.30
C LYS A 311 -3.08 -19.18 -9.36
N ASN A 312 -2.29 -19.47 -10.39
CA ASN A 312 -1.43 -20.65 -10.54
C ASN A 312 -0.23 -20.66 -9.58
N LEU A 313 0.08 -19.54 -8.92
CA LEU A 313 1.05 -19.43 -7.83
C LEU A 313 0.45 -18.67 -6.65
N VAL A 314 0.43 -19.28 -5.48
CA VAL A 314 -0.03 -18.71 -4.22
C VAL A 314 1.19 -18.16 -3.46
N ILE A 315 1.08 -16.93 -2.96
CA ILE A 315 2.09 -16.30 -2.11
C ILE A 315 1.41 -15.61 -0.95
N GLY A 316 2.11 -15.43 0.17
CA GLY A 316 1.55 -14.72 1.31
C GLY A 316 2.32 -14.96 2.60
N PHE A 317 1.82 -14.40 3.69
CA PHE A 317 2.47 -14.50 4.99
C PHE A 317 1.72 -15.45 5.92
N ALA A 318 2.46 -16.18 6.73
CA ALA A 318 1.94 -17.04 7.78
C ALA A 318 2.89 -17.02 8.98
N ARG A 319 2.65 -17.89 9.97
CA ARG A 319 3.58 -18.13 11.07
C ARG A 319 3.82 -19.62 11.28
N LEU A 320 5.02 -19.94 11.77
CA LEU A 320 5.37 -21.22 12.38
C LEU A 320 6.07 -20.98 13.72
N ASP A 321 5.57 -21.58 14.80
CA ASP A 321 6.05 -21.32 16.16
C ASP A 321 6.10 -19.81 16.49
N GLY A 322 5.08 -19.09 15.99
CA GLY A 322 4.89 -17.66 16.11
C GLY A 322 5.82 -16.80 15.27
N ARG A 323 6.72 -17.38 14.48
CA ARG A 323 7.69 -16.66 13.62
C ARG A 323 7.07 -16.39 12.25
N PRO A 324 7.07 -15.15 11.74
CA PRO A 324 6.62 -14.86 10.38
C PRO A 324 7.40 -15.66 9.34
N VAL A 325 6.68 -16.21 8.37
CA VAL A 325 7.24 -16.89 7.19
C VAL A 325 6.51 -16.42 5.93
N GLY A 326 7.23 -16.34 4.82
CA GLY A 326 6.67 -16.13 3.50
C GLY A 326 6.44 -17.48 2.83
N VAL A 327 5.23 -17.72 2.33
CA VAL A 327 4.89 -18.94 1.61
C VAL A 327 4.93 -18.66 0.11
N VAL A 328 5.49 -19.58 -0.67
CA VAL A 328 5.41 -19.63 -2.13
C VAL A 328 4.95 -21.03 -2.52
N ALA A 329 3.85 -21.15 -3.25
CA ALA A 329 3.22 -22.45 -3.48
C ALA A 329 2.60 -22.54 -4.88
N ASN A 330 2.93 -23.57 -5.64
CA ASN A 330 2.22 -23.83 -6.90
C ASN A 330 0.77 -24.22 -6.59
N GLN A 331 -0.18 -23.83 -7.44
CA GLN A 331 -1.60 -24.13 -7.27
C GLN A 331 -2.08 -25.10 -8.36
N PRO A 332 -2.07 -26.43 -8.12
CA PRO A 332 -2.51 -27.44 -9.09
C PRO A 332 -3.95 -27.23 -9.58
N ALA A 333 -4.84 -26.69 -8.74
CA ALA A 333 -6.22 -26.36 -9.13
C ALA A 333 -6.34 -25.26 -10.20
N VAL A 334 -5.26 -24.53 -10.50
CA VAL A 334 -5.24 -23.46 -11.50
C VAL A 334 -4.13 -23.70 -12.50
N LEU A 335 -4.50 -23.91 -13.77
CA LEU A 335 -3.56 -24.20 -14.86
C LEU A 335 -2.60 -25.37 -14.54
N SER A 336 -3.00 -26.32 -13.69
CA SER A 336 -2.14 -27.43 -13.23
C SER A 336 -0.86 -26.97 -12.50
N GLY A 337 -0.86 -25.78 -11.88
CA GLY A 337 0.29 -25.28 -11.12
C GLY A 337 1.49 -24.81 -11.96
N VAL A 338 1.34 -24.75 -13.29
CA VAL A 338 2.42 -24.28 -14.19
C VAL A 338 2.85 -22.86 -13.86
N LEU A 339 4.14 -22.56 -14.08
CA LEU A 339 4.61 -21.18 -14.06
C LEU A 339 4.35 -20.48 -15.39
N ASP A 340 4.06 -19.19 -15.33
CA ASP A 340 3.87 -18.31 -16.48
C ASP A 340 4.52 -16.94 -16.21
N ILE A 341 4.46 -16.01 -17.15
CA ILE A 341 5.03 -14.65 -16.98
C ILE A 341 4.53 -14.00 -15.69
N ASN A 342 3.21 -14.06 -15.44
CA ASN A 342 2.60 -13.35 -14.34
C ASN A 342 2.92 -13.98 -12.99
N ALA A 343 2.86 -15.32 -12.88
CA ALA A 343 3.26 -16.04 -11.68
C ALA A 343 4.74 -15.83 -11.36
N SER A 344 5.61 -15.81 -12.38
CA SER A 344 7.05 -15.59 -12.18
C SER A 344 7.32 -14.19 -11.63
N VAL A 345 6.69 -13.14 -12.20
CA VAL A 345 6.85 -11.77 -11.69
C VAL A 345 6.26 -11.61 -10.29
N LYS A 346 5.10 -12.21 -10.02
CA LYS A 346 4.43 -12.25 -8.71
C LYS A 346 5.33 -12.88 -7.65
N GLY A 347 5.79 -14.10 -7.89
CA GLY A 347 6.67 -14.83 -6.99
C GLY A 347 8.01 -14.13 -6.77
N ALA A 348 8.66 -13.69 -7.85
CA ALA A 348 9.97 -13.05 -7.79
C ALA A 348 10.00 -11.82 -6.88
N ARG A 349 8.99 -10.94 -7.01
CA ARG A 349 8.91 -9.73 -6.19
C ARG A 349 8.68 -10.09 -4.71
N PHE A 350 7.83 -11.07 -4.45
CA PHE A 350 7.53 -11.52 -3.09
C PHE A 350 8.74 -12.16 -2.41
N VAL A 351 9.46 -13.05 -3.11
CA VAL A 351 10.72 -13.67 -2.65
C VAL A 351 11.74 -12.60 -2.27
N ARG A 352 11.99 -11.63 -3.17
CA ARG A 352 12.93 -10.54 -2.92
C ARG A 352 12.53 -9.65 -1.75
N PHE A 353 11.23 -9.39 -1.59
CA PHE A 353 10.73 -8.65 -0.43
C PHE A 353 10.98 -9.40 0.88
N CYS A 354 10.65 -10.70 0.92
CA CYS A 354 10.87 -11.52 2.12
C CYS A 354 12.36 -11.55 2.49
N ASP A 355 13.24 -11.78 1.52
CA ASP A 355 14.69 -11.76 1.68
C ASP A 355 15.19 -10.41 2.25
N ALA A 356 14.76 -9.30 1.65
CA ALA A 356 15.16 -7.96 2.09
C ALA A 356 14.75 -7.62 3.54
N PHE A 357 13.77 -8.32 4.09
CA PHE A 357 13.24 -8.08 5.45
C PHE A 357 13.37 -9.30 6.36
N ASN A 358 14.34 -10.19 6.09
CA ASN A 358 14.70 -11.31 6.96
C ASN A 358 13.53 -12.29 7.24
N ILE A 359 12.57 -12.39 6.31
CA ILE A 359 11.42 -13.30 6.43
C ILE A 359 11.79 -14.64 5.76
N PRO A 360 11.85 -15.75 6.50
CA PRO A 360 12.13 -17.06 5.93
C PRO A 360 11.08 -17.47 4.90
N LEU A 361 11.50 -18.20 3.87
CA LEU A 361 10.62 -18.71 2.82
C LEU A 361 10.32 -20.19 3.02
N ILE A 362 9.05 -20.57 2.81
CA ILE A 362 8.59 -21.96 2.74
C ILE A 362 7.98 -22.17 1.35
N THR A 363 8.54 -23.11 0.61
CA THR A 363 8.08 -23.45 -0.73
C THR A 363 7.31 -24.76 -0.73
N PHE A 364 6.06 -24.72 -1.20
CA PHE A 364 5.29 -25.93 -1.52
C PHE A 364 5.34 -26.16 -3.04
N GLU A 365 6.09 -27.16 -3.46
CA GLU A 365 6.42 -27.38 -4.87
C GLU A 365 5.51 -28.45 -5.50
N ASP A 366 4.75 -28.05 -6.52
CA ASP A 366 4.00 -28.94 -7.40
C ASP A 366 3.84 -28.29 -8.78
N VAL A 367 4.95 -28.22 -9.51
CA VAL A 367 5.05 -27.57 -10.82
C VAL A 367 5.38 -28.60 -11.91
N PRO A 368 4.54 -28.76 -12.95
CA PRO A 368 4.86 -29.65 -14.07
C PRO A 368 5.77 -28.98 -15.12
N GLY A 369 5.93 -27.65 -15.05
CA GLY A 369 6.76 -26.86 -15.95
C GLY A 369 6.19 -25.46 -16.17
N PHE A 370 6.55 -24.85 -17.31
CA PHE A 370 6.02 -23.55 -17.73
C PHE A 370 4.85 -23.70 -18.69
N LEU A 371 3.91 -22.75 -18.67
CA LEU A 371 2.80 -22.69 -19.62
C LEU A 371 3.33 -22.52 -21.05
N PRO A 372 3.06 -23.45 -21.99
CA PRO A 372 3.48 -23.29 -23.37
C PRO A 372 2.59 -22.31 -24.13
N GLY A 373 3.16 -21.57 -25.09
CA GLY A 373 2.40 -20.77 -26.04
C GLY A 373 3.16 -19.59 -26.61
N THR A 374 2.83 -19.19 -27.84
CA THR A 374 3.48 -18.03 -28.51
C THR A 374 3.30 -16.73 -27.74
N GLN A 375 2.20 -16.57 -26.99
CA GLN A 375 2.00 -15.42 -26.11
C GLN A 375 3.04 -15.35 -24.98
N GLN A 376 3.45 -16.49 -24.43
CA GLN A 376 4.49 -16.55 -23.39
C GLN A 376 5.86 -16.24 -23.98
N GLU A 377 6.19 -16.81 -25.14
CA GLU A 377 7.44 -16.54 -25.85
C GLU A 377 7.56 -15.05 -26.25
N PHE A 378 6.55 -14.50 -26.92
CA PHE A 378 6.55 -13.10 -27.37
C PHE A 378 6.42 -12.11 -26.20
N GLY A 379 5.74 -12.51 -25.12
CA GLY A 379 5.71 -11.76 -23.87
C GLY A 379 7.04 -11.76 -23.12
N GLY A 380 7.98 -12.63 -23.52
CA GLY A 380 9.33 -12.72 -22.96
C GLY A 380 9.42 -13.60 -21.73
N ILE A 381 8.78 -14.78 -21.72
CA ILE A 381 8.86 -15.73 -20.60
C ILE A 381 10.29 -16.04 -20.18
N ILE A 382 11.26 -16.08 -21.08
CA ILE A 382 12.68 -16.29 -20.74
C ILE A 382 13.19 -15.23 -19.74
N ARG A 383 12.88 -13.94 -19.96
CA ARG A 383 13.32 -12.86 -19.06
C ARG A 383 12.45 -12.71 -17.81
N HIS A 384 11.18 -13.12 -17.87
CA HIS A 384 10.24 -12.98 -16.76
C HIS A 384 10.31 -14.17 -15.81
N GLY A 385 10.43 -15.38 -16.36
CA GLY A 385 10.67 -16.62 -15.64
C GLY A 385 11.96 -16.57 -14.84
N ALA A 386 13.05 -16.07 -15.43
CA ALA A 386 14.35 -15.92 -14.76
C ALA A 386 14.39 -14.90 -13.60
N LYS A 387 13.29 -14.20 -13.30
CA LYS A 387 13.21 -13.29 -12.14
C LYS A 387 12.95 -14.06 -10.85
N LEU A 388 12.18 -15.15 -10.94
CA LEU A 388 11.88 -16.06 -9.83
C LEU A 388 13.04 -17.05 -9.71
#